data_AF-A0A820EBF3-F1
#
_entry.id   AF-A0A820EBF3-F1
#
_cell.length_a   1.000
_cell.length_b   1.000
_cell.length_c   1.000
_cell.angle_alpha   90.00
_cell.angle_beta   90.00
_cell.angle_gamma   90.00
#
_symmetry.space_group_name_H-M   'P 1'
#
loop_
_entity.id
_entity.type
_entity.pdbx_description
1 polymer ?
#
loop_
_entity_poly.entity_id
_entity_poly.type
_entity_poly.pdbx_seq_one_letter_code
_entity_poly.pdbx_strand_id
1 'polypeptide(L)'
;MSSKSNNKEESSQTTSVSQQLARQLEAAAECNEQYKMLFLDNTIQKLSHAICASDEEEISVNASALSLGIRAQKKLLSKLSSKSVAKIFIDETSGRILDNLHKLARNYSGKKDADKLLKSIIKTIVKMGILYKNDLFTENELKLIDEFRNRFHSLAKSIITLYEVDFKFDRSVLTRMCQECQELTHKIISKHLTQKSHARIDYVFNYVSNIEFLEYSFNPNSTANRAIIKEAIEDMHTLMDTGFL
;
A
#
# COMPACT_ATOMS: atom_id res chain seq x y z
N MET A 1 12.59 -24.20 -68.29
CA MET A 1 11.61 -24.00 -67.22
C MET A 1 11.99 -24.89 -66.05
N SER A 2 12.61 -24.34 -65.00
CA SER A 2 12.74 -24.98 -63.68
C SER A 2 13.46 -24.02 -62.77
N SER A 3 12.83 -23.61 -61.66
CA SER A 3 13.40 -23.05 -60.43
C SER A 3 12.35 -22.22 -59.68
N LYS A 4 11.39 -22.87 -59.00
CA LYS A 4 10.63 -22.30 -57.88
C LYS A 4 10.13 -23.42 -56.97
N SER A 5 10.96 -23.88 -56.06
CA SER A 5 10.55 -24.61 -54.84
C SER A 5 11.76 -24.69 -53.92
N ASN A 6 11.88 -23.74 -52.98
CA ASN A 6 12.69 -23.91 -51.77
C ASN A 6 12.42 -22.87 -50.66
N ASN A 7 11.41 -22.00 -50.79
CA ASN A 7 11.20 -20.90 -49.83
C ASN A 7 10.08 -21.12 -48.79
N LYS A 8 9.58 -22.37 -48.63
CA LYS A 8 8.43 -22.65 -47.74
C LYS A 8 8.78 -23.47 -46.49
N GLU A 9 9.92 -24.15 -46.47
CA GLU A 9 10.33 -24.97 -45.31
C GLU A 9 11.13 -24.16 -44.26
N GLU A 10 11.94 -23.17 -44.65
CA GLU A 10 12.71 -22.35 -43.71
C GLU A 10 11.86 -21.45 -42.79
N SER A 11 10.67 -21.04 -43.26
CA SER A 11 9.72 -20.22 -42.48
C SER A 11 8.99 -21.01 -41.38
N SER A 12 8.86 -22.33 -41.54
CA SER A 12 8.13 -23.17 -40.58
C SER A 12 9.01 -23.60 -39.39
N GLN A 13 10.31 -23.80 -39.61
CA GLN A 13 11.26 -24.14 -38.53
C GLN A 13 11.63 -22.94 -37.66
N THR A 14 11.80 -21.75 -38.23
CA THR A 14 12.09 -20.52 -37.47
C THR A 14 10.96 -20.12 -36.52
N THR A 15 9.71 -20.30 -36.95
CA THR A 15 8.52 -20.02 -36.12
C THR A 15 8.43 -20.95 -34.90
N SER A 16 8.80 -22.22 -35.07
CA SER A 16 8.81 -23.22 -33.98
C SER A 16 9.85 -22.88 -32.89
N VAL A 17 11.05 -22.47 -33.29
CA VAL A 17 12.14 -22.16 -32.34
C VAL A 17 11.84 -20.91 -31.53
N SER A 18 11.29 -19.86 -32.17
CA SER A 18 10.89 -18.63 -31.47
C SER A 18 9.77 -18.85 -30.47
N GLN A 19 8.78 -19.69 -30.80
CA GLN A 19 7.71 -20.07 -29.86
C GLN A 19 8.23 -20.89 -28.68
N GLN A 20 9.22 -21.76 -28.92
CA GLN A 20 9.82 -22.58 -27.88
C GLN A 20 10.70 -21.74 -26.93
N LEU A 21 11.42 -20.74 -27.46
CA LEU A 21 12.19 -19.78 -26.66
C LEU A 21 11.29 -18.87 -25.81
N ALA A 22 10.15 -18.41 -26.37
CA ALA A 22 9.17 -17.61 -25.63
C ALA A 22 8.59 -18.38 -24.43
N ARG A 23 8.22 -19.66 -24.64
CA ARG A 23 7.74 -20.52 -23.55
C ARG A 23 8.79 -20.77 -22.47
N GLN A 24 10.07 -20.89 -22.86
CA GLN A 24 11.15 -21.03 -21.89
C GLN A 24 11.40 -19.75 -21.09
N LEU A 25 11.28 -18.58 -21.72
CA LEU A 25 11.36 -17.29 -21.03
C LEU A 25 10.18 -17.08 -20.07
N GLU A 26 8.98 -17.48 -20.47
CA GLU A 26 7.76 -17.39 -19.65
C GLU A 26 7.83 -18.34 -18.45
N ALA A 27 8.24 -19.60 -18.66
CA ALA A 27 8.46 -20.55 -17.57
C ALA A 27 9.61 -20.13 -16.63
N ALA A 28 10.66 -19.49 -17.16
CA ALA A 28 11.74 -18.93 -16.34
C ALA A 28 11.25 -17.70 -15.54
N ALA A 29 10.35 -16.88 -16.10
CA ALA A 29 9.74 -15.76 -15.41
C ALA A 29 8.78 -16.22 -14.29
N GLU A 30 7.97 -17.25 -14.55
CA GLU A 30 7.10 -17.89 -13.55
C GLU A 30 7.93 -18.52 -12.43
N CYS A 31 8.98 -19.26 -12.75
CA CYS A 31 9.90 -19.86 -11.78
C CYS A 31 10.59 -18.78 -10.92
N ASN A 32 11.01 -17.67 -11.54
CA ASN A 32 11.62 -16.54 -10.83
C ASN A 32 10.62 -15.84 -9.90
N GLU A 33 9.38 -15.60 -10.34
CA GLU A 33 8.33 -15.03 -9.48
C GLU A 33 7.91 -15.98 -8.36
N GLN A 34 7.86 -17.29 -8.62
CA GLN A 34 7.56 -18.30 -7.62
C GLN A 34 8.68 -18.41 -6.57
N TYR A 35 9.95 -18.31 -6.98
CA TYR A 35 11.10 -18.32 -6.06
C TYR A 35 11.20 -17.01 -5.26
N LYS A 36 10.85 -15.88 -5.87
CA LYS A 36 10.74 -14.57 -5.23
C LYS A 36 9.60 -14.58 -4.20
N MET A 37 8.45 -15.17 -4.54
CA MET A 37 7.34 -15.40 -3.61
C MET A 37 7.72 -16.32 -2.44
N LEU A 38 8.42 -17.43 -2.70
CA LEU A 38 8.86 -18.36 -1.64
C LEU A 38 9.90 -17.73 -0.70
N PHE A 39 10.81 -16.93 -1.25
CA PHE A 39 11.81 -16.17 -0.49
C PHE A 39 11.16 -15.02 0.31
N LEU A 40 10.13 -14.38 -0.27
CA LEU A 40 9.32 -13.37 0.39
C LEU A 40 8.47 -13.97 1.51
N ASP A 41 7.84 -15.13 1.32
CA ASP A 41 7.06 -15.82 2.35
C ASP A 41 7.92 -16.16 3.56
N ASN A 42 9.12 -16.70 3.34
CA ASN A 42 10.05 -16.99 4.42
C ASN A 42 10.52 -15.71 5.16
N THR A 43 10.63 -14.59 4.43
CA THR A 43 10.99 -13.28 5.00
C THR A 43 9.81 -12.64 5.74
N ILE A 44 8.58 -12.75 5.22
CA ILE A 44 7.34 -12.25 5.81
C ILE A 44 6.98 -13.06 7.06
N GLN A 45 7.19 -14.37 7.05
CA GLN A 45 6.99 -15.26 8.19
C GLN A 45 8.00 -14.97 9.31
N LYS A 46 9.27 -14.68 8.96
CA LYS A 46 10.29 -14.18 9.90
C LYS A 46 9.98 -12.77 10.43
N LEU A 47 9.39 -11.90 9.59
CA LEU A 47 8.91 -10.57 9.99
C LEU A 47 7.67 -10.66 10.88
N SER A 48 6.78 -11.62 10.66
CA SER A 48 5.59 -11.90 11.47
C SER A 48 5.98 -12.27 12.90
N HIS A 49 6.83 -13.30 13.06
CA HIS A 49 7.38 -13.69 14.36
C HIS A 49 8.12 -12.55 15.05
N ALA A 50 8.86 -11.73 14.30
CA ALA A 50 9.61 -10.63 14.88
C ALA A 50 8.76 -9.42 15.25
N ILE A 51 7.76 -9.03 14.44
CA ILE A 51 6.89 -7.88 14.72
C ILE A 51 5.97 -8.17 15.91
N CYS A 52 5.45 -9.40 16.02
CA CYS A 52 4.74 -9.86 17.21
C CYS A 52 5.64 -9.87 18.47
N ALA A 53 6.97 -9.97 18.30
CA ALA A 53 7.95 -9.91 19.38
C ALA A 53 8.60 -8.52 19.58
N SER A 54 8.31 -7.52 18.73
CA SER A 54 9.01 -6.22 18.68
C SER A 54 8.14 -5.06 19.18
N ASP A 55 7.37 -5.27 20.25
CA ASP A 55 6.97 -4.18 21.11
C ASP A 55 7.87 -4.24 22.36
N GLU A 56 8.83 -3.32 22.42
CA GLU A 56 9.58 -3.07 23.66
C GLU A 56 8.62 -2.50 24.70
N GLU A 57 8.10 -3.37 25.56
CA GLU A 57 8.04 -3.06 26.98
C GLU A 57 9.40 -3.39 27.60
N GLU A 58 9.95 -2.46 28.38
CA GLU A 58 10.98 -2.76 29.38
C GLU A 58 10.39 -3.75 30.39
N ILE A 59 10.51 -5.04 30.11
CA ILE A 59 10.33 -6.08 31.11
C ILE A 59 11.70 -6.28 31.76
N SER A 60 11.83 -5.85 33.03
CA SER A 60 12.99 -6.16 33.86
C SER A 60 13.03 -7.67 34.16
N VAL A 61 13.67 -8.44 33.30
CA VAL A 61 13.94 -9.86 33.58
C VAL A 61 15.42 -10.15 33.36
N ASN A 62 16.01 -10.71 34.39
CA ASN A 62 17.44 -10.96 34.59
C ASN A 62 18.12 -11.67 33.40
N ALA A 63 19.40 -11.31 33.23
CA ALA A 63 20.24 -11.63 32.09
C ALA A 63 20.50 -13.13 31.85
N SER A 64 20.27 -13.58 30.61
CA SER A 64 21.01 -14.67 29.96
C SER A 64 20.96 -14.49 28.42
N ALA A 65 21.71 -15.31 27.67
CA ALA A 65 22.07 -15.20 26.24
C ALA A 65 20.93 -14.90 25.22
N LEU A 66 19.67 -14.96 25.64
CA LEU A 66 18.48 -14.46 24.92
C LEU A 66 18.60 -12.98 24.49
N SER A 67 19.22 -12.12 25.32
CA SER A 67 19.32 -10.68 25.04
C SER A 67 20.26 -10.32 23.88
N LEU A 68 21.24 -11.18 23.56
CA LEU A 68 22.14 -11.00 22.41
C LEU A 68 21.48 -11.46 21.09
N GLY A 69 20.73 -12.57 21.12
CA GLY A 69 20.01 -13.08 19.95
C GLY A 69 18.93 -12.12 19.46
N ILE A 70 18.17 -11.52 20.38
CA ILE A 70 17.14 -10.51 20.07
C ILE A 70 17.76 -9.24 19.48
N ARG A 71 18.92 -8.78 20.00
CA ARG A 71 19.64 -7.63 19.43
C ARG A 71 20.22 -7.91 18.05
N ALA A 72 20.69 -9.13 17.79
CA ALA A 72 21.17 -9.54 16.47
C ALA A 72 20.03 -9.63 15.45
N GLN A 73 18.87 -10.18 15.84
CA GLN A 73 17.66 -10.21 15.00
C GLN A 73 17.12 -8.81 14.74
N LYS A 74 17.03 -7.94 15.76
CA LYS A 74 16.61 -6.53 15.61
C LYS A 74 17.54 -5.75 14.67
N LYS A 75 18.84 -6.08 14.63
CA LYS A 75 19.85 -5.48 13.73
C LYS A 75 19.81 -6.03 12.29
N LEU A 76 19.28 -7.24 12.08
CA LEU A 76 19.01 -7.79 10.75
C LEU A 76 17.67 -7.25 10.19
N LEU A 77 16.64 -7.14 11.04
CA LEU A 77 15.33 -6.58 10.70
C LEU A 77 15.38 -5.07 10.46
N SER A 78 16.24 -4.34 11.19
CA SER A 78 16.47 -2.91 10.93
C SER A 78 17.22 -2.62 9.63
N LYS A 79 17.90 -3.63 9.06
CA LYS A 79 18.57 -3.56 7.76
C LYS A 79 17.64 -3.87 6.58
N LEU A 80 16.51 -4.54 6.80
CA LEU A 80 15.41 -4.60 5.84
C LEU A 80 14.66 -3.27 5.91
N SER A 81 14.99 -2.36 4.98
CA SER A 81 14.39 -1.04 5.01
C SER A 81 12.86 -1.15 4.87
N SER A 82 12.12 -0.43 5.71
CA SER A 82 10.66 -0.30 5.59
C SER A 82 10.18 0.04 4.17
N LYS A 83 11.04 0.67 3.36
CA LYS A 83 10.77 0.98 1.95
C LYS A 83 10.66 -0.27 1.07
N SER A 84 11.50 -1.29 1.29
CA SER A 84 11.47 -2.53 0.50
C SER A 84 10.23 -3.37 0.82
N VAL A 85 9.82 -3.40 2.09
CA VAL A 85 8.60 -4.10 2.52
C VAL A 85 7.35 -3.34 2.06
N ALA A 86 7.37 -2.00 2.10
CA ALA A 86 6.26 -1.19 1.62
C ALA A 86 5.93 -1.44 0.14
N LYS A 87 6.94 -1.62 -0.72
CA LYS A 87 6.75 -1.93 -2.15
C LYS A 87 6.02 -3.25 -2.43
N ILE A 88 5.94 -4.16 -1.46
CA ILE A 88 5.18 -5.41 -1.59
C ILE A 88 3.68 -5.15 -1.43
N PHE A 89 3.31 -4.16 -0.61
CA PHE A 89 1.93 -3.86 -0.26
C PHE A 89 1.37 -2.64 -0.98
N ILE A 90 2.24 -1.85 -1.64
CA ILE A 90 1.90 -0.61 -2.33
C ILE A 90 2.37 -0.77 -3.76
N ASP A 91 1.42 -0.95 -4.68
CA ASP A 91 1.67 -0.98 -6.11
C ASP A 91 2.08 0.41 -6.63
N GLU A 92 2.50 0.48 -7.89
CA GLU A 92 3.01 1.72 -8.48
C GLU A 92 1.97 2.84 -8.52
N THR A 93 0.72 2.51 -8.85
CA THR A 93 -0.39 3.46 -8.94
C THR A 93 -0.76 3.99 -7.55
N SER A 94 -0.91 3.09 -6.57
CA SER A 94 -1.08 3.50 -5.16
C SER A 94 0.09 4.35 -4.66
N GLY A 95 1.32 4.03 -5.09
CA GLY A 95 2.52 4.81 -4.76
C GLY A 95 2.46 6.25 -5.26
N ARG A 96 2.02 6.47 -6.50
CA ARG A 96 1.86 7.81 -7.08
C ARG A 96 0.78 8.63 -6.36
N ILE A 97 -0.33 8.01 -5.95
CA ILE A 97 -1.36 8.67 -5.12
C ILE A 97 -0.75 9.16 -3.80
N LEU A 98 0.03 8.31 -3.12
CA LEU A 98 0.69 8.66 -1.86
C LEU A 98 1.74 9.77 -2.04
N ASP A 99 2.47 9.76 -3.14
CA ASP A 99 3.42 10.83 -3.48
C ASP A 99 2.71 12.16 -3.73
N ASN A 100 1.57 12.16 -4.42
CA ASN A 100 0.76 13.36 -4.64
C ASN A 100 0.13 13.88 -3.34
N LEU A 101 -0.34 12.99 -2.45
CA LEU A 101 -0.76 13.36 -1.10
C LEU A 101 0.40 13.99 -0.30
N HIS A 102 1.61 13.42 -0.40
CA HIS A 102 2.80 13.97 0.27
C HIS A 102 3.17 15.36 -0.26
N LYS A 103 3.13 15.57 -1.59
CA LYS A 103 3.37 16.88 -2.20
C LYS A 103 2.38 17.93 -1.67
N LEU A 104 1.08 17.61 -1.62
CA LEU A 104 0.05 18.50 -1.08
C LEU A 104 0.31 18.82 0.41
N ALA A 105 0.53 17.80 1.22
CA ALA A 105 0.82 17.95 2.65
C ALA A 105 2.08 18.78 2.91
N ARG A 106 3.11 18.63 2.06
CA ARG A 106 4.36 19.37 2.14
C ARG A 106 4.18 20.84 1.80
N ASN A 107 3.34 21.14 0.81
CA ASN A 107 3.05 22.52 0.43
C ASN A 107 2.14 23.22 1.46
N TYR A 108 1.28 22.47 2.15
CA TYR A 108 0.38 22.99 3.18
C TYR A 108 1.06 23.22 4.54
N SER A 109 1.70 22.17 5.08
CA SER A 109 2.22 22.16 6.48
C SER A 109 3.75 22.00 6.59
N GLY A 110 4.45 21.92 5.44
CA GLY A 110 5.89 21.74 5.40
C GLY A 110 6.33 20.28 5.46
N LYS A 111 7.63 20.08 5.22
CA LYS A 111 8.24 18.74 5.03
C LYS A 111 8.06 17.81 6.23
N LYS A 112 8.18 18.33 7.45
CA LYS A 112 8.17 17.51 8.67
C LYS A 112 6.84 16.77 8.84
N ASP A 113 5.72 17.48 8.69
CA ASP A 113 4.40 16.91 8.87
C ASP A 113 4.01 16.02 7.68
N ALA A 114 4.37 16.41 6.46
CA ALA A 114 4.21 15.56 5.28
C ALA A 114 4.95 14.21 5.41
N ASP A 115 6.21 14.22 5.83
CA ASP A 115 7.01 13.00 6.05
C ASP A 115 6.41 12.13 7.17
N LYS A 116 5.84 12.75 8.21
CA LYS A 116 5.17 12.05 9.30
C LYS A 116 3.86 11.41 8.83
N LEU A 117 3.07 12.11 8.01
CA LEU A 117 1.83 11.61 7.42
C LEU A 117 2.09 10.38 6.58
N LEU A 118 2.96 10.51 5.57
CA LEU A 118 3.30 9.43 4.65
C LEU A 118 3.86 8.21 5.40
N LYS A 119 4.76 8.43 6.37
CA LYS A 119 5.29 7.35 7.21
C LYS A 119 4.21 6.66 8.05
N SER A 120 3.21 7.40 8.52
CA SER A 120 2.12 6.84 9.32
C SER A 120 1.21 5.98 8.45
N ILE A 121 0.86 6.45 7.24
CA ILE A 121 0.10 5.69 6.25
C ILE A 121 0.81 4.38 5.89
N ILE A 122 2.07 4.46 5.43
CA ILE A 122 2.85 3.29 5.01
C ILE A 122 2.97 2.28 6.16
N LYS A 123 3.21 2.73 7.39
CA LYS A 123 3.31 1.83 8.55
C LYS A 123 1.99 1.13 8.86
N THR A 124 0.85 1.82 8.72
CA THR A 124 -0.46 1.21 8.92
C THR A 124 -0.73 0.16 7.84
N ILE A 125 -0.52 0.49 6.56
CA ILE A 125 -0.69 -0.44 5.42
C ILE A 125 0.18 -1.68 5.58
N VAL A 126 1.48 -1.51 5.84
CA VAL A 126 2.41 -2.64 5.99
C VAL A 126 2.02 -3.55 7.15
N LYS A 127 1.63 -2.99 8.30
CA LYS A 127 1.20 -3.81 9.44
C LYS A 127 -0.06 -4.59 9.13
N MET A 128 -1.07 -3.94 8.52
CA MET A 128 -2.31 -4.60 8.09
C MET A 128 -2.04 -5.72 7.08
N GLY A 129 -1.20 -5.44 6.08
CA GLY A 129 -0.82 -6.40 5.05
C GLY A 129 -0.10 -7.62 5.62
N ILE A 130 0.78 -7.43 6.60
CA ILE A 130 1.45 -8.55 7.29
C ILE A 130 0.44 -9.39 8.07
N LEU A 131 -0.48 -8.78 8.82
CA LEU A 131 -1.52 -9.52 9.55
C LEU A 131 -2.40 -10.33 8.58
N TYR A 132 -2.82 -9.72 7.48
CA TYR A 132 -3.64 -10.37 6.46
C TYR A 132 -2.90 -11.53 5.78
N LYS A 133 -1.64 -11.33 5.36
CA LYS A 133 -0.85 -12.36 4.68
C LYS A 133 -0.48 -13.57 5.53
N ASN A 134 -0.53 -13.43 6.86
CA ASN A 134 -0.24 -14.52 7.79
C ASN A 134 -1.51 -15.12 8.41
N ASP A 135 -2.68 -14.85 7.84
CA ASP A 135 -3.98 -15.36 8.29
C ASP A 135 -4.23 -15.11 9.79
N LEU A 136 -3.74 -13.97 10.31
CA LEU A 136 -3.86 -13.62 11.73
C LEU A 136 -5.22 -13.01 12.09
N PHE A 137 -6.02 -12.65 11.09
CA PHE A 137 -7.37 -12.13 11.31
C PHE A 137 -8.39 -13.25 11.47
N THR A 138 -9.27 -13.09 12.47
CA THR A 138 -10.44 -13.94 12.65
C THR A 138 -11.49 -13.69 11.56
N GLU A 139 -12.45 -14.61 11.37
CA GLU A 139 -13.54 -14.43 10.41
C GLU A 139 -14.34 -13.13 10.64
N ASN A 140 -14.54 -12.74 11.89
CA ASN A 140 -15.20 -11.48 12.23
C ASN A 140 -14.36 -10.25 11.85
N GLU A 141 -13.03 -10.33 11.97
CA GLU A 141 -12.14 -9.26 11.56
C GLU A 141 -12.02 -9.17 10.03
N LEU A 142 -12.08 -10.30 9.33
CA LEU A 142 -12.17 -10.33 7.87
C LEU A 142 -13.46 -9.65 7.37
N LYS A 143 -14.60 -9.87 8.04
CA LYS A 143 -15.85 -9.14 7.74
C LYS A 143 -15.71 -7.63 7.94
N LEU A 144 -14.99 -7.20 8.98
CA LEU A 144 -14.69 -5.78 9.20
C LEU A 144 -13.77 -5.21 8.12
N ILE A 145 -12.82 -6.00 7.61
CA ILE A 145 -11.95 -5.61 6.48
C ILE A 145 -12.77 -5.44 5.20
N ASP A 146 -13.71 -6.35 4.92
CA ASP A 146 -14.61 -6.23 3.78
C ASP A 146 -15.51 -4.98 3.90
N GLU A 147 -16.02 -4.71 5.11
CA GLU A 147 -16.77 -3.47 5.38
C GLU A 147 -15.90 -2.23 5.16
N PHE A 148 -14.67 -2.23 5.70
CA PHE A 148 -13.70 -1.14 5.50
C PHE A 148 -13.45 -0.91 4.01
N ARG A 149 -13.22 -1.96 3.21
CA ARG A 149 -13.00 -1.85 1.77
C ARG A 149 -14.19 -1.17 1.08
N ASN A 150 -15.42 -1.57 1.39
CA ASN A 150 -16.63 -0.98 0.81
C ASN A 150 -16.78 0.51 1.18
N ARG A 151 -16.47 0.87 2.44
CA ARG A 151 -16.49 2.27 2.91
C ARG A 151 -15.40 3.10 2.25
N PHE A 152 -14.20 2.54 2.12
CA PHE A 152 -13.07 3.20 1.48
C PHE A 152 -13.30 3.43 -0.01
N HIS A 153 -13.86 2.44 -0.72
CA HIS A 153 -14.29 2.59 -2.11
C HIS A 153 -15.30 3.73 -2.28
N SER A 154 -16.29 3.80 -1.38
CA SER A 154 -17.27 4.89 -1.37
C SER A 154 -16.62 6.24 -1.11
N LEU A 155 -15.68 6.32 -0.15
CA LEU A 155 -14.92 7.54 0.16
C LEU A 155 -14.11 8.00 -1.05
N ALA A 156 -13.44 7.10 -1.74
CA ALA A 156 -12.67 7.40 -2.94
C ALA A 156 -13.57 7.97 -4.05
N LYS A 157 -14.73 7.36 -4.30
CA LYS A 157 -15.71 7.89 -5.26
C LYS A 157 -16.18 9.30 -4.90
N SER A 158 -16.40 9.57 -3.61
CA SER A 158 -16.72 10.92 -3.13
C SER A 158 -15.59 11.91 -3.37
N ILE A 159 -14.33 11.52 -3.16
CA ILE A 159 -13.14 12.35 -3.44
C ILE A 159 -13.01 12.66 -4.94
N ILE A 160 -13.28 11.69 -5.81
CA ILE A 160 -13.32 11.90 -7.26
C ILE A 160 -14.40 12.92 -7.64
N THR A 161 -15.63 12.68 -7.18
CA THR A 161 -16.75 13.59 -7.42
C THR A 161 -16.48 15.00 -6.88
N LEU A 162 -15.81 15.09 -5.73
CA LEU A 162 -15.42 16.36 -5.13
C LEU A 162 -14.52 17.19 -6.05
N TYR A 163 -13.57 16.55 -6.72
CA TYR A 163 -12.70 17.21 -7.69
C TYR A 163 -13.44 17.59 -8.97
N GLU A 164 -14.22 16.68 -9.53
CA GLU A 164 -14.89 16.84 -10.84
C GLU A 164 -15.99 17.90 -10.82
N VAL A 165 -16.65 18.10 -9.67
CA VAL A 165 -17.75 19.06 -9.51
C VAL A 165 -17.31 20.34 -8.79
N ASP A 166 -16.03 20.69 -8.90
CA ASP A 166 -15.38 21.90 -8.37
C ASP A 166 -15.64 22.16 -6.87
N PHE A 167 -15.43 21.15 -6.03
CA PHE A 167 -15.48 21.23 -4.57
C PHE A 167 -16.82 21.76 -4.00
N LYS A 168 -17.93 21.55 -4.72
CA LYS A 168 -19.30 21.90 -4.27
C LYS A 168 -19.89 20.92 -3.24
N PHE A 169 -19.11 19.94 -2.80
CA PHE A 169 -19.57 18.86 -1.93
C PHE A 169 -19.70 19.30 -0.47
N ASP A 170 -20.61 18.63 0.25
CA ASP A 170 -20.76 18.82 1.68
C ASP A 170 -19.56 18.23 2.43
N ARG A 171 -18.74 19.12 3.00
CA ARG A 171 -17.53 18.79 3.76
C ARG A 171 -17.83 17.86 4.95
N SER A 172 -19.00 18.00 5.56
CA SER A 172 -19.42 17.16 6.69
C SER A 172 -19.58 15.70 6.27
N VAL A 173 -20.01 15.45 5.02
CA VAL A 173 -20.14 14.10 4.48
C VAL A 173 -18.77 13.47 4.31
N LEU A 174 -17.78 14.20 3.76
CA LEU A 174 -16.44 13.65 3.57
C LEU A 174 -15.76 13.35 4.91
N THR A 175 -15.85 14.27 5.86
CA THR A 175 -15.32 14.05 7.22
C THR A 175 -15.95 12.83 7.88
N ARG A 176 -17.27 12.66 7.76
CA ARG A 176 -17.98 11.48 8.28
C ARG A 176 -17.51 10.18 7.63
N MET A 177 -17.34 10.15 6.31
CA MET A 177 -16.83 8.96 5.61
C MET A 177 -15.40 8.60 6.04
N CYS A 178 -14.55 9.60 6.28
CA CYS A 178 -13.22 9.39 6.87
C CYS A 178 -13.30 8.80 8.28
N GLN A 179 -14.21 9.31 9.14
CA GLN A 179 -14.42 8.79 10.50
C GLN A 179 -14.92 7.33 10.49
N GLU A 180 -15.86 6.99 9.60
CA GLU A 180 -16.33 5.61 9.43
C GLU A 180 -15.15 4.66 9.08
N CYS A 181 -14.28 5.07 8.16
CA CYS A 181 -13.07 4.31 7.81
C CYS A 181 -12.08 4.21 8.99
N GLN A 182 -11.89 5.30 9.75
CA GLN A 182 -11.02 5.34 10.92
C GLN A 182 -11.49 4.35 12.00
N GLU A 183 -12.76 4.39 12.35
CA GLU A 183 -13.37 3.51 13.36
C GLU A 183 -13.24 2.03 12.96
N LEU A 184 -13.52 1.70 11.70
CA LEU A 184 -13.34 0.34 11.19
C LEU A 184 -11.88 -0.09 11.28
N THR A 185 -10.94 0.78 10.90
CA THR A 185 -9.50 0.47 11.00
C THR A 185 -9.12 0.15 12.45
N HIS A 186 -9.58 0.95 13.42
CA HIS A 186 -9.33 0.69 14.85
C HIS A 186 -9.91 -0.64 15.30
N LYS A 187 -11.14 -0.99 14.89
CA LYS A 187 -11.77 -2.27 15.24
C LYS A 187 -10.95 -3.44 14.70
N ILE A 188 -10.52 -3.37 13.43
CA ILE A 188 -9.72 -4.42 12.78
C ILE A 188 -8.40 -4.67 13.53
N ILE A 189 -7.69 -3.61 13.93
CA ILE A 189 -6.36 -3.76 14.54
C ILE A 189 -6.35 -3.93 16.06
N SER A 190 -7.49 -3.74 16.72
CA SER A 190 -7.60 -3.58 18.18
C SER A 190 -6.96 -4.70 19.00
N LYS A 191 -7.00 -5.94 18.50
CA LYS A 191 -6.43 -7.13 19.16
C LYS A 191 -4.99 -7.46 18.75
N HIS A 192 -4.49 -6.78 17.72
CA HIS A 192 -3.27 -7.17 17.01
C HIS A 192 -2.14 -6.16 17.16
N LEU A 193 -2.48 -4.88 17.33
CA LEU A 193 -1.52 -3.79 17.27
C LEU A 193 -1.59 -2.88 18.50
N THR A 194 -0.47 -2.26 18.83
CA THR A 194 -0.34 -1.37 19.99
C THR A 194 -1.01 -0.02 19.82
N GLN A 195 -1.18 0.70 20.95
CA GLN A 195 -1.66 2.09 21.00
C GLN A 195 -0.89 3.02 20.05
N LYS A 196 0.38 2.74 19.78
CA LYS A 196 1.19 3.50 18.83
C LYS A 196 0.67 3.37 17.39
N SER A 197 0.08 2.24 17.01
CA SER A 197 -0.59 2.09 15.71
C SER A 197 -1.92 2.83 15.69
N HIS A 198 -2.71 2.77 16.76
CA HIS A 198 -3.94 3.57 16.91
C HIS A 198 -3.65 5.07 16.76
N ALA A 199 -2.66 5.60 17.48
CA ALA A 199 -2.27 7.01 17.37
C ALA A 199 -1.79 7.42 15.97
N ARG A 200 -1.26 6.48 15.16
CA ARG A 200 -0.92 6.77 13.75
C ARG A 200 -2.17 6.85 12.88
N ILE A 201 -3.12 5.95 13.09
CA ILE A 201 -4.42 5.96 12.40
C ILE A 201 -5.13 7.28 12.71
N ASP A 202 -5.20 7.67 13.98
CA ASP A 202 -5.76 8.96 14.40
C ASP A 202 -5.07 10.12 13.68
N TYR A 203 -3.74 10.15 13.70
CA TYR A 203 -2.99 11.21 13.03
C TYR A 203 -3.27 11.28 11.53
N VAL A 204 -3.37 10.12 10.85
CA VAL A 204 -3.66 10.07 9.41
C VAL A 204 -5.06 10.59 9.12
N PHE A 205 -6.09 10.02 9.77
CA PHE A 205 -7.48 10.38 9.49
C PHE A 205 -7.79 11.82 9.91
N ASN A 206 -7.26 12.29 11.04
CA ASN A 206 -7.41 13.69 11.46
C ASN A 206 -6.75 14.66 10.48
N TYR A 207 -5.60 14.29 9.89
CA TYR A 207 -4.93 15.15 8.92
C TYR A 207 -5.72 15.22 7.59
N VAL A 208 -6.09 14.07 7.02
CA VAL A 208 -6.74 14.05 5.70
C VAL A 208 -8.20 14.50 5.72
N SER A 209 -8.84 14.48 6.90
CA SER A 209 -10.20 15.03 7.09
C SER A 209 -10.21 16.47 7.63
N ASN A 210 -9.04 17.08 7.83
CA ASN A 210 -8.94 18.46 8.28
C ASN A 210 -9.51 19.40 7.20
N ILE A 211 -10.44 20.27 7.60
CA ILE A 211 -11.17 21.14 6.67
C ILE A 211 -10.23 22.11 5.95
N GLU A 212 -9.28 22.71 6.65
CA GLU A 212 -8.34 23.67 6.06
C GLU A 212 -7.41 22.98 5.05
N PHE A 213 -6.97 21.76 5.35
CA PHE A 213 -6.20 20.95 4.41
C PHE A 213 -7.03 20.61 3.17
N LEU A 214 -8.28 20.19 3.33
CA LEU A 214 -9.17 19.89 2.21
C LEU A 214 -9.44 21.13 1.34
N GLU A 215 -9.73 22.28 1.95
CA GLU A 215 -9.91 23.54 1.23
C GLU A 215 -8.63 23.96 0.49
N TYR A 216 -7.47 23.80 1.13
CA TYR A 216 -6.18 24.08 0.50
C TYR A 216 -5.94 23.18 -0.71
N SER A 217 -6.14 21.88 -0.52
CA SER A 217 -5.91 20.86 -1.54
C SER A 217 -6.81 21.08 -2.73
N PHE A 218 -8.13 21.15 -2.53
CA PHE A 218 -9.12 21.22 -3.61
C PHE A 218 -9.45 22.65 -4.06
N ASN A 219 -8.64 23.65 -3.69
CA ASN A 219 -8.86 25.04 -4.08
C ASN A 219 -8.91 25.18 -5.62
N PRO A 220 -10.04 25.57 -6.23
CA PRO A 220 -10.17 25.67 -7.68
C PRO A 220 -9.29 26.77 -8.29
N ASN A 221 -8.89 27.77 -7.49
CA ASN A 221 -8.04 28.88 -7.93
C ASN A 221 -6.54 28.55 -7.87
N SER A 222 -6.14 27.42 -7.30
CA SER A 222 -4.74 27.01 -7.21
C SER A 222 -4.38 26.06 -8.35
N THR A 223 -3.85 26.61 -9.45
CA THR A 223 -3.42 25.80 -10.62
C THR A 223 -2.42 24.71 -10.25
N ALA A 224 -1.51 25.00 -9.31
CA ALA A 224 -0.51 24.04 -8.85
C ALA A 224 -1.14 22.86 -8.08
N ASN A 225 -2.06 23.14 -7.14
CA ASN A 225 -2.74 22.08 -6.38
C ASN A 225 -3.70 21.29 -7.28
N ARG A 226 -4.39 21.97 -8.21
CA ARG A 226 -5.26 21.33 -9.21
C ARG A 226 -4.51 20.31 -10.06
N ALA A 227 -3.28 20.60 -10.47
CA ALA A 227 -2.45 19.66 -11.23
C ALA A 227 -2.08 18.42 -10.40
N ILE A 228 -1.64 18.61 -9.15
CA ILE A 228 -1.26 17.50 -8.26
C ILE A 228 -2.46 16.60 -7.94
N ILE A 229 -3.63 17.19 -7.66
CA ILE A 229 -4.85 16.40 -7.41
C ILE A 229 -5.30 15.70 -8.67
N LYS A 230 -5.24 16.35 -9.84
CA LYS A 230 -5.64 15.72 -11.10
C LYS A 230 -4.92 14.39 -11.32
N GLU A 231 -3.60 14.38 -11.16
CA GLU A 231 -2.78 13.16 -11.28
C GLU A 231 -3.25 12.08 -10.29
N ALA A 232 -3.50 12.45 -9.02
CA ALA A 232 -4.01 11.51 -8.02
C ALA A 232 -5.41 10.96 -8.36
N ILE A 233 -6.30 11.79 -8.91
CA ILE A 233 -7.66 11.42 -9.28
C ILE A 233 -7.67 10.47 -10.49
N GLU A 234 -6.79 10.69 -11.47
CA GLU A 234 -6.60 9.79 -12.61
C GLU A 234 -6.11 8.40 -12.16
N ASP A 235 -5.16 8.36 -11.21
CA ASP A 235 -4.71 7.12 -10.60
C ASP A 235 -5.81 6.44 -9.75
N MET A 236 -6.63 7.22 -9.03
CA MET A 236 -7.78 6.68 -8.26
C MET A 236 -8.84 6.07 -9.17
N HIS A 237 -9.17 6.70 -10.31
CA HIS A 237 -10.05 6.12 -11.33
C HIS A 237 -9.51 4.77 -11.80
N THR A 238 -8.22 4.70 -12.12
CA THR A 238 -7.56 3.46 -12.54
C THR A 238 -7.70 2.34 -11.49
N LEU A 239 -7.50 2.66 -10.21
CA LEU A 239 -7.63 1.67 -9.13
C LEU A 239 -9.09 1.24 -8.88
N MET A 240 -10.06 2.14 -9.08
CA MET A 240 -11.47 1.81 -8.99
C MET A 240 -11.93 0.89 -10.13
N ASP A 241 -11.52 1.18 -11.37
CA ASP A 241 -11.87 0.38 -12.55
C ASP A 241 -11.28 -1.03 -12.51
N THR A 242 -10.10 -1.16 -11.90
CA THR A 242 -9.41 -2.46 -11.72
C THR A 242 -9.86 -3.22 -10.47
N GLY A 243 -10.72 -2.62 -9.64
CA GLY A 243 -11.26 -3.24 -8.41
C GLY A 243 -10.25 -3.35 -7.25
N PHE A 244 -9.11 -2.68 -7.35
CA PHE A 244 -8.09 -2.59 -6.29
C PHE A 244 -8.45 -1.57 -5.21
N LEU A 245 -9.35 -0.63 -5.50
CA LEU A 245 -9.91 0.32 -4.55
C LEU A 245 -11.36 0.00 -4.17
#